data_AF-A0A7W1KCM0-F1
#
_entry.id   AF-A0A7W1KCM0-F1
#
_cell.length_a   1.000
_cell.length_b   1.000
_cell.length_c   1.000
_cell.angle_alpha   90.00
_cell.angle_beta   90.00
_cell.angle_gamma   90.00
#
_symmetry.space_group_name_H-M   'P 1'
#
loop_
_entity.id
_entity.type
_entity.pdbx_description
1 polymer ?
#
loop_
_entity_poly.entity_id
_entity_poly.type
_entity_poly.pdbx_seq_one_letter_code
_entity_poly.pdbx_strand_id
1 'polypeptide(L)'
;MRLAHLLIGLGDVAGARREAELARVEVAPNDVYTVASSTAALAAVHAAEDDHDEADRLYRRALELWGRTGYALDLERLRRHYAGFLVDRGRVGEARELLGQVLAFFGDSPLVARERDLAESVLRRCAEVSPS
;
A
#
# COMPACT_ATOMS: atom_id res chain seq x y z
N MET A 1 -6.74 6.36 -0.94
CA MET A 1 -5.35 5.88 -0.68
C MET A 1 -4.22 6.75 -1.25
N ARG A 2 -4.19 7.14 -2.54
CA ARG A 2 -3.05 7.91 -3.10
C ARG A 2 -2.82 9.25 -2.40
N LEU A 3 -3.90 9.98 -2.14
CA LEU A 3 -3.85 11.25 -1.42
C LEU A 3 -3.30 11.08 0.00
N ALA A 4 -3.79 10.08 0.75
CA ALA A 4 -3.27 9.76 2.08
C ALA A 4 -1.74 9.56 2.09
N HIS A 5 -1.18 8.80 1.14
CA HIS A 5 0.28 8.63 1.05
C HIS A 5 1.04 9.92 0.73
N LEU A 6 0.46 10.81 -0.08
CA LEU A 6 1.05 12.13 -0.35
C LEU A 6 1.03 13.01 0.90
N LEU A 7 -0.10 13.04 1.61
CA LEU A 7 -0.25 13.81 2.85
C LEU A 7 0.72 13.31 3.93
N ILE A 8 0.86 12.00 4.10
CA ILE A 8 1.85 11.39 5.00
C ILE A 8 3.27 11.80 4.60
N GLY A 9 3.61 11.75 3.30
CA GLY A 9 4.93 12.18 2.81
C GLY A 9 5.21 13.68 3.02
N LEU A 10 4.18 14.51 3.16
CA LEU A 10 4.26 15.92 3.52
C LEU A 10 4.24 16.16 5.05
N GLY A 11 4.10 15.11 5.85
CA GLY A 11 3.98 15.19 7.32
C GLY A 11 2.57 15.46 7.84
N ASP A 12 1.56 15.59 6.97
CA ASP A 12 0.16 15.81 7.37
C ASP A 12 -0.59 14.48 7.58
N VAL A 13 -0.16 13.73 8.59
CA VAL A 13 -0.80 12.46 8.97
C VAL A 13 -2.26 12.69 9.42
N ALA A 14 -2.53 13.79 10.11
CA ALA A 14 -3.87 14.15 10.55
C ALA A 14 -4.82 14.43 9.37
N GLY A 15 -4.33 15.09 8.31
CA GLY A 15 -5.07 15.28 7.06
C GLY A 15 -5.35 13.97 6.36
N ALA A 16 -4.36 13.08 6.28
CA ALA A 16 -4.54 11.75 5.72
C ALA A 16 -5.63 10.95 6.47
N ARG A 17 -5.63 11.02 7.81
CA ARG A 17 -6.65 10.39 8.64
C ARG A 17 -8.05 10.95 8.38
N ARG A 18 -8.19 12.28 8.37
CA ARG A 18 -9.48 12.93 8.10
C ARG A 18 -10.05 12.51 6.76
N GLU A 19 -9.24 12.50 5.71
CA GLU A 19 -9.67 12.08 4.38
C GLU A 19 -10.12 10.62 4.35
N ALA A 20 -9.35 9.72 4.95
CA ALA A 20 -9.66 8.29 4.97
C ALA A 20 -10.95 7.98 5.74
N GLU A 21 -11.19 8.66 6.87
CA GLU A 21 -12.42 8.49 7.65
C GLU A 21 -13.64 9.10 6.96
N LEU A 22 -13.50 10.29 6.33
CA LEU A 22 -14.58 10.90 5.55
C LEU A 22 -15.02 9.96 4.41
N ALA A 23 -14.05 9.44 3.65
CA ALA A 23 -14.32 8.48 2.61
C ALA A 23 -15.07 7.24 3.14
N ARG A 24 -14.79 6.80 4.37
CA ARG A 24 -15.48 5.64 4.98
C ARG A 24 -16.93 5.95 5.38
N VAL A 25 -17.21 7.16 5.83
CA VAL A 25 -18.56 7.59 6.25
C VAL A 25 -19.50 7.79 5.06
N GLU A 26 -18.96 8.23 3.91
CA GLU A 26 -19.75 8.53 2.71
C GLU A 26 -20.01 7.31 1.80
N VAL A 27 -19.47 6.14 2.17
CA VAL A 27 -19.57 4.90 1.38
C VAL A 27 -20.98 4.33 1.38
N ALA A 28 -21.52 4.12 0.17
CA ALA A 28 -22.65 3.23 -0.03
C ALA A 28 -22.24 1.77 0.25
N PRO A 29 -23.08 0.92 0.88
CA PRO A 29 -22.73 -0.45 1.29
C PRO A 29 -22.18 -1.37 0.18
N ASN A 30 -22.47 -1.07 -1.08
CA ASN A 30 -22.04 -1.85 -2.25
C ASN A 30 -20.81 -1.27 -2.97
N ASP A 31 -20.26 -0.16 -2.50
CA ASP A 31 -19.07 0.46 -3.10
C ASP A 31 -17.79 -0.19 -2.57
N VAL A 32 -17.50 -1.39 -3.08
CA VAL A 32 -16.29 -2.15 -2.71
C VAL A 32 -15.02 -1.37 -3.03
N TYR A 33 -15.03 -0.51 -4.06
CA TYR A 33 -13.87 0.32 -4.41
C TYR A 33 -13.57 1.32 -3.31
N THR A 34 -14.57 2.09 -2.86
CA THR A 34 -14.35 3.12 -1.84
C THR A 34 -14.02 2.48 -0.48
N VAL A 35 -14.64 1.34 -0.13
CA VAL A 35 -14.24 0.55 1.06
C VAL A 35 -12.78 0.10 0.96
N ALA A 36 -12.36 -0.47 -0.17
CA ALA A 36 -10.99 -0.94 -0.36
C ALA A 36 -9.98 0.21 -0.30
N SER A 37 -10.30 1.35 -0.93
CA SER A 37 -9.41 2.51 -1.00
C SER A 37 -9.26 3.26 0.33
N SER A 38 -10.34 3.35 1.13
CA SER A 38 -10.34 3.95 2.47
C SER A 38 -9.66 3.04 3.49
N THR A 39 -9.91 1.73 3.44
CA THR A 39 -9.20 0.72 4.26
C THR A 39 -7.69 0.80 4.03
N ALA A 40 -7.27 0.88 2.77
CA ALA A 40 -5.85 0.99 2.43
C ALA A 40 -5.23 2.34 2.84
N ALA A 41 -6.01 3.42 2.83
CA ALA A 41 -5.58 4.72 3.33
C ALA A 41 -5.38 4.69 4.86
N LEU A 42 -6.33 4.11 5.60
CA LEU A 42 -6.21 3.93 7.05
C LEU A 42 -5.01 3.07 7.41
N ALA A 43 -4.72 2.00 6.67
CA ALA A 43 -3.51 1.20 6.89
C ALA A 43 -2.23 2.04 6.87
N ALA A 44 -2.10 2.93 5.87
CA ALA A 44 -0.95 3.84 5.77
C ALA A 44 -0.92 4.88 6.90
N VAL A 45 -2.08 5.38 7.34
CA VAL A 45 -2.19 6.30 8.47
C VAL A 45 -1.75 5.63 9.76
N HIS A 46 -2.26 4.44 10.07
CA HIS A 46 -1.85 3.68 11.25
C HIS A 46 -0.34 3.36 11.22
N ALA A 47 0.21 3.03 10.04
CA ALA A 47 1.66 2.86 9.89
C ALA A 47 2.45 4.13 10.23
N ALA A 48 1.97 5.30 9.80
CA ALA A 48 2.60 6.59 10.09
C ALA A 48 2.43 7.04 11.55
N GLU A 49 1.44 6.51 12.26
CA GLU A 49 1.19 6.74 13.68
C GLU A 49 1.85 5.69 14.60
N ASP A 50 2.71 4.82 14.04
CA ASP A 50 3.40 3.74 14.76
C ASP A 50 2.47 2.61 15.28
N ASP A 51 1.20 2.62 14.88
CA ASP A 51 0.23 1.56 15.17
C ASP A 51 0.36 0.41 14.14
N HIS A 52 1.47 -0.30 14.25
CA HIS A 52 1.89 -1.29 13.26
C HIS A 52 0.96 -2.51 13.18
N ASP A 53 0.39 -2.95 14.29
CA ASP A 53 -0.48 -4.13 14.31
C ASP A 53 -1.78 -3.84 13.55
N GLU A 54 -2.36 -2.67 13.78
CA GLU A 54 -3.55 -2.23 13.06
C GLU A 54 -3.24 -1.95 11.59
N ALA A 55 -2.09 -1.34 11.30
CA ALA A 55 -1.63 -1.13 9.92
C ALA A 55 -1.54 -2.45 9.14
N ASP A 56 -0.88 -3.46 9.73
CA ASP A 56 -0.70 -4.79 9.13
C ASP A 56 -2.05 -5.46 8.86
N ARG A 57 -2.97 -5.41 9.84
CA ARG A 57 -4.34 -5.92 9.71
C ARG A 57 -5.10 -5.23 8.58
N LEU A 58 -5.03 -3.91 8.51
CA LEU A 58 -5.73 -3.11 7.50
C LEU A 58 -5.12 -3.29 6.10
N TYR A 59 -3.80 -3.42 5.97
CA TYR A 59 -3.15 -3.72 4.70
C TYR A 59 -3.61 -5.07 4.14
N ARG A 60 -3.62 -6.13 4.96
CA ARG A 60 -4.14 -7.44 4.54
C ARG A 60 -5.61 -7.36 4.15
N ARG A 61 -6.42 -6.67 4.96
CA ARG A 61 -7.85 -6.49 4.66
C ARG A 61 -8.06 -5.73 3.35
N ALA A 62 -7.27 -4.69 3.09
CA ALA A 62 -7.33 -3.95 1.86
C ALA A 62 -6.97 -4.85 0.66
N LEU A 63 -5.95 -5.70 0.77
CA LEU A 63 -5.57 -6.63 -0.31
C LEU A 63 -6.72 -7.59 -0.67
N GLU A 64 -7.41 -8.14 0.32
CA GLU A 64 -8.60 -8.99 0.11
C GLU A 64 -9.71 -8.23 -0.63
N LEU A 65 -9.98 -6.98 -0.21
CA LEU A 65 -11.02 -6.16 -0.82
C LEU A 65 -10.67 -5.78 -2.26
N TRP A 66 -9.44 -5.31 -2.50
CA TRP A 66 -8.96 -4.96 -3.83
C TRP A 66 -8.88 -6.17 -4.77
N GLY A 67 -8.56 -7.36 -4.25
CA GLY A 67 -8.59 -8.62 -5.01
C GLY A 67 -9.98 -9.01 -5.53
N ARG A 68 -11.04 -8.45 -4.94
CA ARG A 68 -12.43 -8.60 -5.42
C ARG A 68 -12.84 -7.51 -6.40
N THR A 69 -11.98 -6.52 -6.62
CA THR A 69 -12.19 -5.46 -7.60
C THR A 69 -11.51 -5.81 -8.92
N GLY A 70 -12.00 -5.25 -10.04
CA GLY A 70 -11.34 -5.36 -11.34
C GLY A 70 -10.15 -4.39 -11.52
N TYR A 71 -9.75 -3.65 -10.47
CA TYR A 71 -8.77 -2.56 -10.55
C TYR A 71 -7.36 -3.06 -10.22
N ALA A 72 -6.77 -3.82 -11.13
CA ALA A 72 -5.47 -4.45 -10.93
C ALA A 72 -4.34 -3.43 -10.65
N LEU A 73 -4.37 -2.26 -11.28
CA LEU A 73 -3.35 -1.22 -11.07
C LEU A 73 -3.31 -0.73 -9.61
N ASP A 74 -4.48 -0.53 -8.99
CA ASP A 74 -4.56 -0.07 -7.60
C ASP A 74 -4.19 -1.18 -6.62
N LEU A 75 -4.52 -2.44 -6.96
CA LEU A 75 -4.06 -3.60 -6.20
C LEU A 75 -2.53 -3.70 -6.19
N GLU A 76 -1.84 -3.55 -7.33
CA GLU A 76 -0.38 -3.60 -7.35
C GLU A 76 0.27 -2.44 -6.58
N ARG A 77 -0.32 -1.24 -6.65
CA ARG A 77 0.13 -0.11 -5.85
C ARG A 77 0.02 -0.41 -4.36
N LEU A 78 -1.10 -0.98 -3.93
CA LEU A 78 -1.29 -1.40 -2.55
C LEU A 78 -0.24 -2.42 -2.13
N ARG A 79 0.03 -3.44 -2.96
CA ARG A 79 1.08 -4.44 -2.69
C ARG A 79 2.45 -3.78 -2.50
N ARG A 80 2.81 -2.82 -3.35
CA ARG A 80 4.07 -2.08 -3.22
C ARG A 80 4.15 -1.26 -1.94
N HIS A 81 3.06 -0.59 -1.55
CA HIS A 81 3.01 0.18 -0.30
C HIS A 81 3.13 -0.73 0.93
N TYR A 82 2.39 -1.85 0.94
CA TYR A 82 2.47 -2.82 2.02
C TYR A 82 3.85 -3.49 2.09
N ALA A 83 4.48 -3.80 0.96
CA ALA A 83 5.85 -4.29 0.92
C ALA A 83 6.83 -3.29 1.55
N GLY A 84 6.68 -1.99 1.28
CA GLY A 84 7.47 -0.94 1.95
C GLY A 84 7.32 -0.97 3.46
N PHE A 85 6.08 -1.04 3.96
CA PHE A 85 5.78 -1.19 5.38
C PHE A 85 6.41 -2.47 5.98
N LEU A 86 6.32 -3.60 5.28
CA LEU A 86 6.92 -4.86 5.73
C LEU A 86 8.45 -4.79 5.86
N VAL A 87 9.12 -4.10 4.94
CA VAL A 87 10.57 -3.85 5.01
C VAL A 87 10.93 -3.06 6.27
N ASP A 88 10.18 -2.01 6.58
CA ASP A 88 10.38 -1.20 7.80
C ASP A 88 10.17 -2.02 9.09
N ARG A 89 9.48 -3.15 9.01
CA ARG A 89 9.28 -4.11 10.10
C ARG A 89 10.23 -5.32 10.04
N GLY A 90 11.19 -5.34 9.11
CA GLY A 90 12.13 -6.46 8.93
C GLY A 90 11.50 -7.72 8.32
N ARG A 91 10.26 -7.68 7.86
CA ARG A 91 9.53 -8.80 7.23
C ARG A 91 9.85 -8.90 5.74
N VAL A 92 11.15 -9.03 5.44
CA VAL A 92 11.69 -8.93 4.08
C VAL A 92 11.22 -10.04 3.15
N GLY A 93 11.01 -11.26 3.66
CA GLY A 93 10.52 -12.39 2.85
C GLY A 93 9.16 -12.10 2.22
N GLU A 94 8.19 -11.69 3.03
CA GLU A 94 6.84 -11.32 2.58
C GLU A 94 6.87 -10.10 1.64
N ALA A 95 7.72 -9.11 1.92
CA ALA A 95 7.89 -7.96 1.04
C ALA A 95 8.37 -8.37 -0.36
N ARG A 96 9.33 -9.30 -0.46
CA ARG A 96 9.85 -9.79 -1.75
C ARG A 96 8.79 -10.52 -2.57
N GLU A 97 7.95 -11.34 -1.93
CA GLU A 97 6.86 -12.02 -2.62
C GLU A 97 5.86 -11.03 -3.24
N LEU A 98 5.47 -10.00 -2.47
CA LEU A 98 4.57 -8.95 -2.96
C LEU A 98 5.20 -8.16 -4.11
N LEU A 99 6.48 -7.78 -3.99
CA LEU A 99 7.18 -7.03 -5.03
C LEU A 99 7.38 -7.87 -6.31
N GLY A 100 7.56 -9.19 -6.17
CA GLY A 100 7.58 -10.10 -7.31
C GLY A 100 6.27 -10.09 -8.10
N GLN A 101 5.12 -10.06 -7.41
CA GLN A 101 3.80 -9.93 -8.05
C GLN A 101 3.66 -8.60 -8.78
N VAL A 102 4.10 -7.51 -8.14
CA VAL A 102 4.09 -6.16 -8.74
C VAL A 102 4.91 -6.10 -10.03
N LEU A 103 6.14 -6.63 -10.01
CA LEU A 103 7.02 -6.64 -11.18
C LEU A 103 6.47 -7.53 -12.30
N ALA A 104 5.92 -8.70 -11.97
CA ALA A 104 5.31 -9.60 -12.95
C ALA A 104 4.10 -8.95 -13.64
N PHE A 105 3.31 -8.15 -12.92
CA PHE A 105 2.16 -7.44 -13.49
C PHE A 105 2.60 -6.33 -14.47
N PHE A 106 3.59 -5.52 -14.09
CA PHE A 106 4.02 -4.39 -14.92
C PHE A 106 4.92 -4.79 -16.10
N GLY A 107 5.68 -5.88 -15.95
CA GLY A 107 6.63 -6.34 -16.95
C GLY A 107 7.61 -5.23 -17.36
N ASP A 108 8.01 -5.24 -18.63
CA ASP A 108 9.00 -4.31 -19.20
C ASP A 108 8.36 -3.16 -20.00
N SER A 109 7.07 -2.88 -19.78
CA SER A 109 6.39 -1.83 -20.54
C SER A 109 6.84 -0.43 -20.10
N PRO A 110 7.26 0.45 -21.03
CA PRO A 110 7.70 1.81 -20.70
C PRO A 110 6.57 2.68 -20.13
N LEU A 111 5.30 2.34 -20.35
CA LEU A 111 4.14 3.07 -19.81
C LEU A 111 3.99 2.91 -18.28
N VAL A 112 4.64 1.89 -17.71
CA VAL A 112 4.58 1.56 -16.27
C VAL A 112 5.96 1.53 -15.62
N ALA A 113 6.99 2.03 -16.32
CA ALA A 113 8.37 2.08 -15.86
C ALA A 113 8.50 2.68 -14.44
N ARG A 114 7.75 3.75 -14.16
CA ARG A 114 7.72 4.36 -12.83
C ARG A 114 7.31 3.39 -11.72
N GLU A 115 6.29 2.56 -11.93
CA GLU A 115 5.84 1.62 -10.89
C GLU A 115 6.85 0.50 -10.69
N ARG A 116 7.54 0.09 -11.77
CA ARG A 116 8.66 -0.86 -11.74
C ARG A 116 9.82 -0.30 -10.92
N ASP A 117 10.28 0.92 -11.24
CA ASP A 117 11.38 1.59 -10.55
C ASP A 117 11.10 1.75 -9.05
N LEU A 118 9.85 2.08 -8.70
CA LEU A 118 9.43 2.17 -7.31
C LEU A 118 9.48 0.79 -6.63
N ALA A 119 8.99 -0.28 -7.27
CA ALA A 119 9.07 -1.63 -6.71
C ALA A 119 10.54 -2.08 -6.52
N GLU A 120 11.41 -1.82 -7.50
CA GLU A 120 12.84 -2.08 -7.42
C GLU A 120 13.52 -1.28 -6.31
N SER A 121 13.11 -0.04 -6.07
CA SER A 121 13.63 0.76 -4.95
C SER A 121 13.32 0.12 -3.60
N VAL A 122 12.13 -0.47 -3.44
CA VAL A 122 11.79 -1.20 -2.21
C VAL A 122 12.61 -2.48 -2.11
N LEU A 123 12.83 -3.20 -3.22
CA LEU A 123 13.71 -4.38 -3.24
C LEU A 123 15.16 -4.04 -2.87
N ARG A 124 15.68 -2.88 -3.26
CA ARG A 124 17.01 -2.42 -2.82
C ARG A 124 17.06 -2.22 -1.30
N ARG A 125 16.05 -1.58 -0.71
CA ARG A 125 15.93 -1.47 0.76
C ARG A 125 15.86 -2.83 1.45
N CYS A 126 15.21 -3.83 0.84
CA CYS A 126 15.22 -5.21 1.35
C CYS A 126 16.65 -5.78 1.48
N ALA A 127 17.58 -5.41 0.59
CA ALA A 127 18.97 -5.88 0.64
C ALA A 127 19.79 -5.17 1.72
N GLU A 128 19.45 -3.92 2.05
CA GLU A 128 20.09 -3.12 3.10
C GLU A 128 19.68 -3.58 4.51
N VAL A 129 18.41 -3.97 4.68
CA VAL A 129 17.86 -4.45 5.97
C VAL A 129 18.27 -5.91 6.27
N SER A 130 18.61 -6.68 5.23
CA SER A 130 19.10 -8.06 5.37
C SER A 130 20.36 -8.25 4.51
N PRO A 131 21.51 -7.64 4.91
CA PRO A 131 22.77 -7.95 4.27
C PRO A 131 23.07 -9.42 4.57
N SER A 132 23.24 -10.21 3.52
CA SER A 132 23.60 -11.62 3.65
C SER A 132 24.99 -11.76 4.24
#